data_AF-A0A7C3U390-F1
#
_entry.id   AF-A0A7C3U390-F1
#
_cell.length_a   1.000
_cell.length_b   1.000
_cell.length_c   1.000
_cell.angle_alpha   90.00
_cell.angle_beta   90.00
_cell.angle_gamma   90.00
#
_symmetry.space_group_name_H-M   'P 1'
#
loop_
_entity.id
_entity.type
_entity.pdbx_description
1 polymer ?
#
loop_
_entity_poly.entity_id
_entity_poly.type
_entity_poly.pdbx_seq_one_letter_code
_entity_poly.pdbx_strand_id
1 'polypeptide(L)' 'MMYLDMIIKDENGETIGKMVLTPKEFKTGSKGFFGQDKMSIAGKRYQVQCQLVEIGSKEATAPNK' A
#
# COMPACT_ATOMS: atom_id res chain seq x y z
N MET A 1 -8.81 9.09 -11.81
CA MET A 1 -8.60 8.52 -10.45
C MET A 1 -7.28 7.77 -10.49
N MET A 2 -6.31 8.12 -9.64
CA MET A 2 -4.97 7.51 -9.66
C MET A 2 -4.95 6.26 -8.77
N TYR A 3 -4.31 5.19 -9.24
CA TYR A 3 -4.06 3.96 -8.49
C TYR A 3 -2.61 3.51 -8.74
N LEU A 4 -2.08 2.66 -7.86
CA LEU A 4 -0.75 2.08 -8.02
C LEU A 4 -0.87 0.56 -8.17
N ASP A 5 -0.02 0.00 -9.03
CA ASP A 5 0.17 -1.44 -9.13
C ASP A 5 1.34 -1.86 -8.24
N MET A 6 1.06 -2.70 -7.24
CA MET A 6 2.08 -3.38 -6.47
C MET A 6 2.32 -4.75 -7.10
N ILE A 7 3.57 -5.03 -7.46
CA ILE A 7 3.98 -6.28 -8.09
C ILE A 7 4.94 -6.98 -7.13
N ILE A 8 4.64 -8.25 -6.81
CA ILE A 8 5.50 -9.12 -6.04
C ILE A 8 6.30 -9.97 -7.03
N LYS A 9 7.62 -9.93 -6.90
CA LYS A 9 8.53 -10.75 -7.68
C LYS A 9 9.30 -11.71 -6.79
N ASP A 10 9.62 -12.88 -7.32
CA ASP A 10 10.56 -13.80 -6.67
C ASP A 10 12.02 -13.36 -6.90
N GLU A 11 12.97 -14.15 -6.38
CA GLU A 11 14.40 -13.88 -6.53
C GLU A 11 14.90 -13.97 -7.98
N ASN A 12 14.16 -14.66 -8.86
CA ASN A 12 14.45 -14.76 -10.29
C ASN A 12 13.84 -13.60 -11.10
N GLY A 13 13.07 -12.71 -10.44
CA GLY A 13 12.37 -11.60 -11.07
C GLY A 13 11.02 -11.98 -11.71
N GLU A 14 10.55 -13.22 -11.53
CA GLU A 14 9.24 -13.67 -11.99
C GLU A 14 8.14 -13.01 -11.15
N THR A 15 7.08 -12.55 -11.81
CA THR A 15 5.93 -11.95 -11.11
C THR A 15 5.04 -13.03 -10.54
N ILE A 16 5.06 -13.16 -9.22
CA ILE A 16 4.27 -14.14 -8.47
C ILE A 16 3.00 -13.54 -7.87
N GLY A 17 2.81 -12.23 -8.02
CA GLY A 17 1.70 -11.53 -7.40
C GLY A 17 1.49 -10.11 -7.90
N LYS A 18 0.23 -9.67 -7.92
CA LYS A 18 -0.13 -8.28 -8.19
C LYS A 18 -1.31 -7.86 -7.30
N MET A 19 -1.30 -6.62 -6.83
CA MET A 19 -2.47 -5.99 -6.22
C MET A 19 -2.56 -4.50 -6.56
N VAL A 20 -3.77 -3.96 -6.52
CA VAL A 20 -4.02 -2.52 -6.74
C VAL A 20 -4.03 -1.81 -5.39
N LEU A 21 -3.31 -0.70 -5.30
CA LEU A 21 -3.37 0.21 -4.17
C LEU A 21 -4.23 1.41 -4.56
N THR A 22 -5.24 1.69 -3.75
CA THR A 22 -6.13 2.84 -3.93
C THR A 22 -5.72 3.98 -3.00
N PRO A 23 -5.95 5.25 -3.37
CA PRO A 23 -5.74 6.38 -2.47
C PRO A 23 -6.47 6.17 -1.15
N LYS A 24 -5.81 6.51 -0.04
CA LYS A 24 -6.33 6.36 1.31
C LYS A 24 -5.89 7.51 2.20
N GLU A 25 -6.85 8.06 2.92
CA GLU A 25 -6.60 8.89 4.09
C GLU A 25 -6.55 8.00 5.33
N PHE A 26 -5.48 8.11 6.10
CA PHE A 26 -5.24 7.30 7.29
C PHE A 26 -5.78 8.00 8.53
N LYS A 27 -6.13 7.22 9.57
CA LYS A 27 -6.65 7.74 10.85
C LYS A 27 -5.73 8.79 11.52
N THR A 28 -4.45 8.79 11.16
CA THR A 28 -3.44 9.73 11.64
C THR A 28 -3.46 11.08 10.91
N GLY A 29 -4.36 11.28 9.95
CA GLY A 29 -4.39 12.46 9.07
C GLY A 29 -3.39 12.41 7.91
N SER A 30 -2.63 11.32 7.78
CA SER A 30 -1.69 11.12 6.66
C SER A 30 -2.44 10.66 5.42
N LYS A 31 -1.89 10.93 4.23
CA LYS A 31 -2.41 10.48 2.94
C LYS A 31 -1.45 9.47 2.31
N GLY A 32 -1.95 8.71 1.34
CA GLY A 32 -1.15 7.77 0.58
C GLY A 32 -2.00 6.74 -0.13
N PHE A 33 -1.49 5.52 -0.27
CA PHE A 33 -2.16 4.42 -0.97
C PHE A 33 -2.19 3.17 -0.10
N PHE A 34 -3.25 2.39 -0.23
CA PHE A 34 -3.42 1.15 0.51
C PHE A 34 -4.09 0.09 -0.35
N GLY A 35 -3.63 -1.15 -0.18
CA GLY A 35 -4.23 -2.32 -0.79
C GLY A 35 -4.05 -3.54 0.12
N GLN A 36 -5.01 -4.45 0.05
CA GLN A 36 -4.99 -5.70 0.79
C GLN A 36 -5.61 -6.79 -0.08
N ASP A 37 -4.99 -7.97 -0.09
CA ASP A 37 -5.50 -9.12 -0.82
C ASP A 37 -5.12 -10.44 -0.14
N LYS A 38 -5.69 -11.56 -0.60
CA LYS A 38 -5.26 -12.91 -0.25
C LYS A 38 -4.62 -13.56 -1.47
N MET A 39 -3.35 -13.90 -1.38
CA MET A 39 -2.56 -14.42 -2.49
C MET A 39 -2.03 -15.81 -2.19
N SER A 40 -1.96 -16.66 -3.20
CA SER A 40 -1.32 -17.98 -3.12
C SER A 40 0.11 -17.87 -3.64
N ILE A 41 1.10 -18.13 -2.78
CA ILE A 41 2.52 -18.09 -3.12
C ILE A 41 3.13 -19.44 -2.70
N ALA A 42 3.80 -20.13 -3.63
CA ALA A 42 4.43 -21.43 -3.37
C ALA A 42 3.48 -22.45 -2.69
N GLY A 43 2.22 -22.53 -3.15
CA GLY A 43 1.21 -23.45 -2.62
C GLY A 43 0.61 -23.08 -1.25
N LYS A 44 1.04 -21.98 -0.63
CA LYS A 44 0.50 -21.47 0.64
C LYS A 44 -0.30 -20.20 0.40
N ARG A 45 -1.40 -20.03 1.17
CA ARG A 45 -2.26 -18.85 1.09
C ARG A 45 -1.84 -17.84 2.15
N TYR A 46 -1.61 -16.60 1.72
CA TYR A 46 -1.20 -15.50 2.58
C TYR A 46 -2.20 -14.37 2.50
N GLN A 47 -2.33 -13.62 3.60
CA GLN A 47 -2.94 -12.30 3.58
C GLN A 47 -1.81 -11.29 3.38
N VAL A 48 -1.92 -10.50 2.33
CA VAL A 48 -0.90 -9.52 1.93
C VAL A 48 -1.51 -8.13 2.03
N GLN A 49 -0.75 -7.20 2.60
CA GLN A 49 -1.11 -5.79 2.62
C GLN A 49 0.06 -4.95 2.14
N CYS A 50 -0.23 -3.83 1.50
CA CYS A 50 0.75 -2.81 1.17
C CYS A 50 0.18 -1.44 1.55
N GLN A 51 1.04 -0.63 2.19
CA GLN A 51 0.73 0.73 2.59
C GLN A 51 1.86 1.63 2.12
N LEU A 52 1.53 2.60 1.28
CA LEU A 52 2.42 3.68 0.90
C LEU A 52 1.91 4.93 1.61
N VAL A 53 2.75 5.55 2.42
CA VAL A 53 2.41 6.80 3.14
C VAL A 53 3.22 7.93 2.55
N GLU A 54 2.54 9.00 2.15
CA GLU A 54 3.19 10.21 1.69
C GLU A 54 3.86 10.93 2.87
N ILE A 55 5.17 11.16 2.78
CA ILE A 55 5.95 11.85 3.80
C ILE A 55 5.51 13.32 3.86
N GLY A 56 5.22 13.82 5.06
CA GLY A 56 4.77 15.21 5.24
C GLY A 56 3.29 15.46 4.90
N SER A 57 2.52 14.43 4.57
CA SER A 57 1.10 14.56 4.22
C SER A 57 0.14 14.87 5.38
N LYS A 58 0.65 14.87 6.62
CA LYS A 58 -0.15 15.36 7.75
C LYS A 58 -0.28 16.86 7.57
N GLU A 59 -1.52 17.34 7.51
CA GLU A 59 -1.76 18.77 7.65
C GLU A 59 -1.04 19.23 8.91
N ALA A 60 -0.10 20.17 8.75
CA ALA A 60 0.56 20.78 9.87
C ALA A 60 -0.56 21.37 10.72
N THR A 61 -0.85 20.74 11.86
CA THR A 61 -1.67 21.35 12.88
C THR A 61 -1.07 22.73 13.11
N ALA A 62 -1.80 23.77 12.70
CA ALA A 62 -1.38 25.15 12.93
C ALA A 62 -0.91 25.25 14.39
N PRO A 63 0.23 25.92 14.68
CA PRO A 63 0.77 25.97 16.02
C PRO A 63 -0.34 26.40 16.97
N ASN A 64 -0.59 25.56 17.98
CA ASN A 64 -1.58 25.83 19.00
C ASN A 64 -1.23 27.20 19.60
N LYS A 65 -2.15 28.16 19.43
CA LYS A 65 -1.97 29.55 19.84
C LYS A 65 -1.82 29.68 21.35
#